data_AF-A0A7J9LMU1-F1
#
_entry.id   AF-A0A7J9LMU1-F1
#
_cell.length_a   1.000
_cell.length_b   1.000
_cell.length_c   1.000
_cell.angle_alpha   90.00
_cell.angle_beta   90.00
_cell.angle_gamma   90.00
#
_symmetry.space_group_name_H-M   'P 1'
#
loop_
_entity.id
_entity.type
_entity.pdbx_description
1 polymer ?
#
loop_
_entity_poly.entity_id
_entity_poly.type
_entity_poly.pdbx_seq_one_letter_code
_entity_poly.pdbx_strand_id
1 'polypeptide(L)'
;MAAAETLRPGFYAQTCPEAEAIVRYEMMKAMIREPRSVASVMRFQFHDCFVNGCDASLLLDDTPNMLGEKLALSNINSLRSFEVVDEVKEALEKACPGVVSCADVIIMAARDAVAL
;
A
#
# COMPACT_ATOMS: atom_id res chain seq x y z
N MET A 1 20.47 -18.65 1.89
CA MET A 1 19.67 -17.72 2.72
C MET A 1 19.91 -16.33 2.14
N ALA A 2 18.89 -15.73 1.51
CA ALA A 2 18.99 -14.31 1.16
C ALA A 2 19.11 -13.54 2.49
N ALA A 3 20.10 -12.67 2.61
CA ALA A 3 20.13 -11.73 3.73
C ALA A 3 18.86 -10.87 3.60
N ALA A 4 18.06 -10.78 4.66
CA ALA A 4 17.04 -9.75 4.71
C ALA A 4 17.76 -8.41 4.63
N GLU A 5 17.59 -7.68 3.53
CA GLU A 5 18.08 -6.31 3.45
C GLU A 5 17.43 -5.53 4.59
N THR A 6 18.25 -4.89 5.41
CA THR A 6 17.76 -4.11 6.54
C THR A 6 16.92 -2.94 6.00
N LEU A 7 15.65 -2.90 6.37
CA LEU A 7 14.77 -1.77 6.08
C LEU A 7 15.38 -0.47 6.64
N ARG A 8 15.29 0.62 5.88
CA ARG A 8 15.79 1.93 6.30
C ARG A 8 14.87 3.05 5.83
N PRO A 9 14.63 4.09 6.67
CA PRO A 9 14.00 5.32 6.20
C PRO A 9 14.76 5.92 5.01
N GLY A 10 14.03 6.52 4.06
CA GLY A 10 14.63 7.12 2.88
C GLY A 10 15.29 6.12 1.91
N PHE A 11 14.85 4.85 1.90
CA PHE A 11 15.36 3.85 0.96
C PHE A 11 15.30 4.33 -0.51
N TYR A 12 14.23 5.04 -0.87
CA TYR A 12 13.98 5.58 -2.20
C TYR A 12 14.60 6.96 -2.48
N ALA A 13 15.36 7.55 -1.53
CA ALA A 13 15.84 8.92 -1.64
C ALA A 13 16.71 9.22 -2.89
N GLN A 14 17.30 8.20 -3.51
CA GLN A 14 18.09 8.34 -4.75
C GLN A 14 17.35 7.86 -6.00
N THR A 15 16.46 6.89 -5.87
CA THR A 15 15.80 6.21 -7.00
C THR A 15 14.41 6.75 -7.31
N CYS A 16 13.68 7.21 -6.29
CA CYS A 16 12.43 7.92 -6.43
C CYS A 16 12.29 8.96 -5.30
N PRO A 17 13.00 10.11 -5.41
CA PRO A 17 13.07 11.10 -4.33
C PRO A 17 11.70 11.65 -3.89
N GLU A 18 10.75 11.72 -4.81
CA GLU A 18 9.39 12.23 -4.58
C GLU A 18 8.42 11.15 -4.08
N ALA A 19 8.86 9.90 -3.86
CA ALA A 19 7.96 8.78 -3.55
C ALA A 19 7.04 9.06 -2.35
N GLU A 20 7.61 9.47 -1.21
CA GLU A 20 6.84 9.77 0.00
C GLU A 20 5.89 10.96 -0.19
N ALA A 21 6.29 11.96 -0.98
CA ALA A 21 5.47 13.13 -1.27
C ALA A 21 4.27 12.79 -2.17
N ILE A 22 4.50 11.95 -3.20
CA ILE A 22 3.46 11.44 -4.10
C ILE A 22 2.43 10.63 -3.31
N VAL A 23 2.88 9.69 -2.46
CA VAL A 23 1.97 8.88 -1.63
C VAL A 23 1.12 9.78 -0.74
N ARG A 24 1.73 10.74 -0.03
CA ARG A 24 1.01 11.67 0.84
C ARG A 24 -0.03 12.49 0.05
N TYR A 25 0.32 12.98 -1.13
CA TYR A 25 -0.58 13.78 -1.95
C TYR A 25 -1.81 12.99 -2.42
N GLU A 26 -1.62 11.76 -2.90
CA GLU A 26 -2.72 10.91 -3.32
C GLU A 26 -3.60 10.47 -2.13
N MET A 27 -3.00 10.19 -0.97
CA MET A 27 -3.75 9.96 0.28
C MET A 27 -4.60 11.16 0.70
N MET A 28 -4.08 12.39 0.57
CA MET A 28 -4.85 13.61 0.82
C MET A 28 -6.04 13.75 -0.14
N LYS A 29 -5.85 13.46 -1.43
CA LYS A 29 -6.93 13.47 -2.42
C LYS A 29 -8.01 12.44 -2.08
N ALA A 30 -7.61 11.23 -1.72
CA ALA A 30 -8.53 10.18 -1.29
C ALA A 30 -9.32 10.60 -0.05
N MET A 31 -8.67 11.20 0.95
CA MET A 31 -9.32 11.73 2.15
C MET A 31 -10.37 12.80 1.85
N ILE A 32 -10.05 13.76 0.97
CA ILE A 32 -10.97 14.82 0.57
C ILE A 32 -12.20 14.25 -0.13
N ARG A 33 -12.01 13.20 -0.95
CA ARG A 33 -13.10 12.51 -1.66
C ARG A 33 -13.96 11.67 -0.73
N GLU A 34 -13.35 10.93 0.18
CA GLU A 34 -14.01 10.07 1.17
C GLU A 34 -13.14 9.99 2.43
N PRO A 35 -13.48 10.69 3.53
CA PRO A 35 -12.65 10.73 4.74
C PRO A 35 -12.37 9.36 5.35
N ARG A 36 -13.27 8.37 5.20
CA ARG A 36 -13.05 7.01 5.72
C ARG A 36 -12.01 6.22 4.93
N SER A 37 -11.64 6.67 3.73
CA SER A 37 -10.67 5.95 2.88
C SER A 37 -9.32 5.82 3.57
N VAL A 38 -8.81 6.86 4.25
CA VAL A 38 -7.50 6.81 4.92
C VAL A 38 -7.49 5.79 6.06
N ALA A 39 -8.56 5.69 6.85
CA ALA A 39 -8.69 4.66 7.88
C ALA A 39 -8.79 3.25 7.29
N SER A 40 -9.40 3.12 6.10
CA SER A 40 -9.51 1.85 5.38
C SER A 40 -8.17 1.39 4.84
N VAL A 41 -7.40 2.30 4.24
CA VAL A 41 -6.03 2.03 3.74
C VAL A 41 -5.05 1.76 4.87
N MET A 42 -5.15 2.49 6.00
CA MET A 42 -4.35 2.20 7.21
C MET A 42 -4.55 0.76 7.68
N ARG A 43 -5.77 0.22 7.56
CA ARG A 43 -6.08 -1.16 7.93
C ARG A 43 -5.38 -2.19 7.04
N PHE A 44 -4.98 -1.84 5.82
CA PHE A 44 -4.22 -2.75 4.94
C PHE A 44 -2.88 -3.14 5.54
N GLN A 45 -2.14 -2.19 6.16
CA GLN A 45 -0.88 -2.51 6.83
C GLN A 45 -1.06 -3.63 7.87
N PHE A 46 -2.10 -3.52 8.71
CA PHE A 46 -2.34 -4.55 9.73
C PHE A 46 -2.67 -5.91 9.11
N HIS A 47 -3.53 -5.96 8.08
CA HIS A 47 -3.96 -7.23 7.47
C HIS A 47 -2.88 -7.89 6.64
N ASP A 48 -2.11 -7.10 5.88
CA ASP A 48 -0.97 -7.57 5.10
C ASP A 48 0.11 -8.10 6.04
N CYS A 49 0.61 -7.26 6.95
CA CYS A 49 1.71 -7.65 7.84
C CYS A 49 1.40 -8.83 8.78
N PHE A 50 0.12 -9.12 9.07
CA PHE A 50 -0.27 -10.27 9.90
C PHE A 50 -0.31 -11.60 9.13
N VAL A 51 -0.33 -11.58 7.81
CA VAL A 51 -0.38 -12.77 6.96
C VAL A 51 0.88 -12.81 6.12
N ASN A 52 1.81 -13.71 6.45
CA ASN A 52 3.10 -13.87 5.75
C ASN A 52 4.05 -12.66 5.77
N GLY A 53 3.67 -11.54 6.39
CA GLY A 53 4.50 -10.36 6.56
C GLY A 53 4.06 -9.22 5.64
N CYS A 54 4.76 -8.08 5.69
CA CYS A 54 4.38 -6.91 4.90
C CYS A 54 4.89 -7.06 3.46
N ASP A 55 4.24 -7.89 2.64
CA ASP A 55 4.69 -8.26 1.30
C ASP A 55 3.69 -7.89 0.18
N ALA A 56 2.60 -7.21 0.53
CA ALA A 56 1.49 -6.83 -0.36
C ALA A 56 0.71 -8.00 -0.96
N SER A 57 0.82 -9.22 -0.40
CA SER A 57 -0.02 -10.37 -0.78
C SER A 57 -1.51 -10.05 -0.67
N LEU A 58 -1.89 -9.21 0.29
CA LEU A 58 -3.27 -8.75 0.50
C LEU A 58 -3.88 -8.08 -0.74
N LEU A 59 -3.07 -7.44 -1.58
CA LEU A 59 -3.55 -6.67 -2.73
C LEU A 59 -3.89 -7.54 -3.93
N LEU A 60 -3.43 -8.79 -3.96
CA LEU A 60 -3.64 -9.69 -5.09
C LEU A 60 -5.10 -10.11 -5.20
N ASP A 61 -5.67 -9.93 -6.39
CA ASP A 61 -6.99 -10.47 -6.73
C ASP A 61 -6.94 -11.99 -6.93
N ASP A 62 -8.10 -12.62 -6.83
CA ASP A 62 -8.21 -14.03 -7.15
C ASP A 62 -7.91 -14.30 -8.63
N THR A 63 -7.34 -15.48 -8.86
CA THR A 63 -7.11 -16.04 -10.19
C THR A 63 -7.83 -17.38 -10.27
N PRO A 64 -8.04 -17.96 -11.46
CA PRO A 64 -8.74 -19.25 -11.60
C PRO A 64 -8.13 -20.39 -10.77
N ASN A 65 -6.84 -20.31 -10.42
CA ASN A 65 -6.11 -21.37 -9.74
C ASN A 65 -5.61 -20.97 -8.34
N MET A 66 -5.86 -19.73 -7.89
CA MET A 66 -5.36 -19.22 -6.60
C MET A 66 -6.32 -18.16 -6.06
N LEU A 67 -6.87 -18.41 -4.87
CA LEU A 67 -7.69 -17.43 -4.17
C LEU A 67 -6.78 -16.39 -3.50
N GLY A 68 -7.07 -15.11 -3.75
CA GLY A 68 -6.43 -14.00 -3.06
C GLY A 68 -6.97 -13.81 -1.64
N GLU A 69 -6.24 -13.05 -0.83
CA GLU A 69 -6.58 -12.83 0.58
C GLU A 69 -7.80 -11.94 0.79
N LYS A 70 -8.25 -11.21 -0.25
CA LYS A 70 -9.46 -10.38 -0.20
C LYS A 70 -10.72 -11.19 0.12
N LEU A 71 -10.73 -12.48 -0.19
CA LEU A 71 -11.85 -13.40 0.10
C LEU A 71 -11.79 -14.06 1.47
N ALA A 72 -10.72 -13.83 2.26
CA ALA A 72 -10.65 -14.35 3.63
C ALA A 72 -11.80 -13.79 4.48
N LEU A 73 -12.26 -14.56 5.48
CA LEU A 73 -13.41 -14.19 6.31
C LEU A 73 -13.24 -12.84 7.03
N SER A 74 -12.02 -12.47 7.38
CA SER A 74 -11.69 -11.18 8.00
C SER A 74 -11.76 -9.99 7.03
N ASN A 75 -11.73 -10.26 5.73
CA ASN A 75 -11.45 -9.30 4.66
C ASN A 75 -12.65 -9.09 3.75
N ILE A 76 -13.37 -10.16 3.42
CA ILE A 76 -14.52 -10.13 2.53
C ILE A 76 -15.62 -9.19 3.05
N ASN A 77 -16.10 -8.31 2.18
CA ASN A 77 -17.06 -7.24 2.52
C ASN A 77 -16.62 -6.32 3.68
N SER A 78 -15.33 -6.31 4.01
CA SER A 78 -14.79 -5.62 5.19
C SER A 78 -13.69 -4.63 4.79
N LEU A 79 -12.58 -5.14 4.25
CA LEU A 79 -11.51 -4.34 3.65
C LEU A 79 -12.03 -3.65 2.38
N ARG A 80 -11.62 -2.40 2.17
CA ARG A 80 -12.15 -1.48 1.15
C ARG A 80 -11.14 -0.40 0.86
N SER A 81 -11.38 0.38 -0.20
CA SER A 81 -10.48 1.45 -0.65
C SER A 81 -9.18 0.94 -1.29
N PHE A 82 -9.24 -0.22 -1.96
CA PHE A 82 -8.11 -0.76 -2.71
C PHE A 82 -7.70 0.17 -3.86
N GLU A 83 -8.69 0.84 -4.46
CA GLU A 83 -8.50 1.81 -5.53
C GLU A 83 -7.57 2.98 -5.13
N VAL A 84 -7.48 3.31 -3.85
CA VAL A 84 -6.56 4.36 -3.37
C VAL A 84 -5.11 3.91 -3.50
N VAL A 85 -4.83 2.63 -3.22
CA VAL A 85 -3.49 2.05 -3.39
C VAL A 85 -3.14 1.98 -4.88
N ASP A 86 -4.11 1.66 -5.74
CA ASP A 86 -3.92 1.67 -7.20
C ASP A 86 -3.62 3.08 -7.72
N GLU A 87 -4.36 4.11 -7.28
CA GLU A 87 -4.13 5.52 -7.64
C GLU A 87 -2.72 5.99 -7.20
N VAL A 88 -2.31 5.66 -5.98
CA VAL A 88 -0.95 5.95 -5.46
C VAL A 88 0.09 5.23 -6.33
N LYS A 89 -0.11 3.95 -6.61
CA LYS A 89 0.83 3.14 -7.38
C LYS A 89 0.93 3.64 -8.82
N GLU A 90 -0.17 4.02 -9.45
CA GLU A 90 -0.17 4.60 -10.79
C GLU A 90 0.61 5.93 -10.83
N ALA A 91 0.43 6.79 -9.83
CA ALA A 91 1.17 8.05 -9.72
C ALA A 91 2.69 7.81 -9.54
N LEU A 92 3.06 6.83 -8.72
CA LEU A 92 4.46 6.44 -8.53
C LEU A 92 5.06 5.84 -9.80
N GLU A 93 4.35 4.95 -10.49
CA GLU A 93 4.83 4.33 -11.74
C GLU A 93 5.01 5.36 -12.86
N LYS A 94 4.20 6.43 -12.89
CA LYS A 94 4.41 7.57 -13.80
C LYS A 94 5.69 8.35 -13.48
N ALA A 95 6.05 8.47 -12.20
CA ALA A 95 7.21 9.23 -11.75
C ALA A 95 8.51 8.42 -11.80
N CYS A 96 8.46 7.15 -11.40
CA CYS A 96 9.61 6.27 -11.22
C CYS A 96 9.22 4.81 -11.52
N PRO A 97 9.15 4.42 -12.81
CA PRO A 97 8.66 3.11 -13.23
C PRO A 97 9.43 1.93 -12.61
N GLY A 98 8.70 0.98 -12.03
CA GLY A 98 9.26 -0.26 -11.47
C GLY A 98 10.15 -0.08 -10.24
N VAL A 99 10.12 1.08 -9.57
CA VAL A 99 11.01 1.39 -8.45
C VAL A 99 10.38 1.08 -7.10
N VAL A 100 9.21 1.63 -6.81
CA VAL A 100 8.61 1.58 -5.46
C VAL A 100 7.73 0.34 -5.30
N SER A 101 7.98 -0.48 -4.28
CA SER A 101 7.22 -1.72 -4.05
C SER A 101 5.78 -1.44 -3.59
N CYS A 102 4.83 -2.34 -3.87
CA CYS A 102 3.46 -2.22 -3.35
C CYS A 102 3.41 -2.36 -1.82
N ALA A 103 4.31 -3.15 -1.24
CA ALA A 103 4.43 -3.28 0.22
C ALA A 103 4.79 -1.93 0.85
N ASP A 104 5.77 -1.21 0.30
CA ASP A 104 6.15 0.11 0.82
C ASP A 104 5.07 1.17 0.57
N VAL A 105 4.26 1.04 -0.50
CA VAL A 105 3.07 1.88 -0.68
C VAL A 105 2.10 1.72 0.49
N ILE A 106 1.80 0.49 0.92
CA ILE A 106 0.94 0.23 2.09
C ILE A 106 1.53 0.89 3.34
N ILE A 107 2.84 0.75 3.58
CA ILE A 107 3.50 1.31 4.77
C ILE A 107 3.49 2.85 4.77
N MET A 108 3.86 3.47 3.65
CA MET A 108 3.85 4.93 3.52
C MET A 108 2.42 5.49 3.63
N ALA A 109 1.46 4.84 2.98
CA ALA A 109 0.06 5.25 3.02
C ALA A 109 -0.54 5.13 4.43
N ALA A 110 -0.24 4.06 5.16
CA ALA A 110 -0.71 3.88 6.53
C ALA A 110 -0.11 4.93 7.48
N ARG A 111 1.17 5.27 7.32
CA ARG A 111 1.79 6.41 8.04
C ARG A 111 1.05 7.71 7.74
N ASP A 112 0.82 8.01 6.46
CA ASP A 112 0.16 9.26 6.08
C ASP A 112 -1.30 9.31 6.52
N ALA A 113 -2.01 8.18 6.55
CA ALA A 113 -3.37 8.09 7.07
C ALA A 113 -3.49 8.44 8.57
N VAL A 114 -2.44 8.19 9.36
CA VAL A 114 -2.41 8.58 10.79
C VAL A 114 -2.08 10.07 10.95
N ALA A 115 -1.32 10.63 10.01
CA ALA A 115 -0.85 12.02 10.07
C ALA A 115 -1.82 13.04 9.45
N LEU A 116 -2.83 12.58 8.71
CA LEU A 116 -3.86 13.38 8.05
C LEU A 116 -5.15 13.37 8.87
#